data_AF-A0AAD1TRY5-F1
#
_entry.id   AF-A0AAD1TRY5-F1
#
_cell.length_a   1.000
_cell.length_b   1.000
_cell.length_c   1.000
_cell.angle_alpha   90.00
_cell.angle_beta   90.00
_cell.angle_gamma   90.00
#
_symmetry.space_group_name_H-M   'P 1'
#
loop_
_entity.id
_entity.type
_entity.pdbx_description
1 polymer ?
#
loop_
_entity_poly.entity_id
_entity_poly.type
_entity_poly.pdbx_seq_one_letter_code
_entity_poly.pdbx_strand_id
1 'polypeptide(L)'
;MKIDKDRRLVVLEEEHEGISPDELKDELPERQPRYPLFNGIASPRSQIYSYKYLHDDGRVSYPLCFIFSSPVGCKPEQQMMYAGSKNKLVQTAQLTKVFEIRNTEDLTEEWLTEKLGFFH
;
A
#
# COMPACT_ATOMS: atom_id res chain seq x y z
N MET A 1 5.15 -2.19 -4.99
CA MET A 1 6.26 -1.26 -5.31
C MET A 1 7.20 -1.13 -4.13
N LYS A 2 8.52 -1.16 -4.40
CA LYS A 2 9.59 -1.09 -3.40
C LYS A 2 10.62 -0.05 -3.81
N ILE A 3 11.26 0.58 -2.82
CA ILE A 3 12.38 1.50 -3.07
C ILE A 3 13.68 0.70 -3.04
N ASP A 4 14.37 0.71 -4.16
CA ASP A 4 15.74 0.22 -4.27
C ASP A 4 16.68 1.24 -3.60
N LYS A 5 17.38 0.82 -2.54
CA LYS A 5 18.26 1.70 -1.76
C LYS A 5 19.50 2.13 -2.54
N ASP A 6 20.01 1.26 -3.41
CA ASP A 6 21.24 1.51 -4.16
C ASP A 6 20.95 2.44 -5.33
N ARG A 7 19.80 2.25 -5.99
CA ARG A 7 19.40 3.04 -7.15
C ARG A 7 18.56 4.27 -6.80
N ARG A 8 18.01 4.34 -5.58
CA ARG A 8 17.03 5.36 -5.14
C ARG A 8 15.83 5.47 -6.09
N LEU A 9 15.44 4.35 -6.69
CA LEU A 9 14.31 4.27 -7.63
C LEU A 9 13.18 3.48 -6.99
N VAL A 10 11.95 3.89 -7.30
CA VAL A 10 10.78 3.08 -6.99
C VAL A 10 10.64 2.05 -8.10
N VAL A 11 10.68 0.77 -7.72
CA VAL A 11 10.55 -0.37 -8.62
C VAL A 11 9.20 -1.02 -8.35
N LEU A 12 8.47 -1.38 -9.40
CA LEU A 12 7.30 -2.22 -9.28
C LEU A 12 7.76 -3.61 -8.84
N GLU A 13 7.20 -4.10 -7.74
CA GLU A 13 7.59 -5.41 -7.19
C GLU A 13 6.67 -6.47 -7.78
N GLU A 14 5.36 -6.28 -7.62
CA GLU A 14 4.32 -7.14 -8.17
C GLU A 14 3.14 -6.27 -8.63
N GLU A 15 2.45 -6.77 -9.65
CA GLU A 15 1.19 -6.27 -10.19
C GLU A 15 0.18 -7.40 -10.10
N HIS A 16 -0.95 -7.11 -9.47
CA HIS A 16 -2.02 -8.07 -9.22
C HIS A 16 -3.31 -7.50 -9.82
N GLU A 17 -3.99 -8.29 -10.65
CA GLU A 17 -5.24 -7.90 -11.28
C GLU A 17 -6.39 -8.72 -10.68
N GLY A 18 -7.46 -8.04 -10.24
CA GLY A 18 -8.69 -8.70 -9.80
C GLY A 18 -8.65 -9.35 -8.41
N ILE A 19 -7.64 -9.05 -7.60
CA ILE A 19 -7.57 -9.52 -6.20
C ILE A 19 -8.49 -8.72 -5.29
N SER A 20 -9.09 -9.37 -4.31
CA SER A 20 -9.86 -8.74 -3.24
C SER A 20 -8.95 -8.05 -2.21
N PRO A 21 -9.47 -7.11 -1.39
CA PRO A 21 -8.66 -6.46 -0.34
C PRO A 21 -8.10 -7.47 0.68
N ASP A 22 -8.84 -8.53 0.97
CA ASP A 22 -8.41 -9.59 1.89
C ASP A 22 -7.32 -10.47 1.28
N GLU A 23 -7.42 -10.81 -0.01
CA GLU A 23 -6.34 -11.50 -0.73
C GLU A 23 -5.08 -10.62 -0.84
N LEU A 24 -5.26 -9.30 -1.02
CA LEU A 24 -4.16 -8.34 -0.99
C LEU A 24 -3.46 -8.32 0.37
N LYS A 25 -4.20 -8.52 1.47
CA LYS A 25 -3.61 -8.68 2.80
C LYS A 25 -2.80 -9.98 2.90
N ASP A 26 -3.26 -11.08 2.32
CA ASP A 26 -2.52 -12.35 2.36
C ASP A 26 -1.25 -12.33 1.50
N GLU A 27 -1.25 -11.57 0.39
CA GLU A 27 -0.05 -11.27 -0.41
C GLU A 27 0.94 -10.37 0.35
N LEU A 28 0.45 -9.56 1.30
CA LEU A 28 1.31 -8.82 2.19
C LEU A 28 1.95 -9.81 3.19
N PRO A 29 3.29 -9.87 3.26
CA PRO A 29 3.96 -10.86 4.09
C PRO A 29 3.76 -10.53 5.58
N GLU A 30 2.71 -11.09 6.18
CA GLU A 30 2.44 -10.96 7.62
C GLU A 30 3.18 -12.05 8.40
N ARG A 31 3.40 -13.24 7.82
CA ARG A 31 3.93 -14.41 8.56
C ARG A 31 4.80 -15.44 7.82
N GLN A 32 5.45 -15.15 6.68
CA GLN A 32 6.45 -16.11 6.14
C GLN A 32 7.81 -15.50 5.74
N PRO A 33 8.93 -16.15 6.11
CA PRO A 33 10.26 -15.63 5.92
C PRO A 33 10.73 -15.94 4.49
N ARG A 34 10.38 -15.10 3.52
CA ARG A 34 11.08 -15.10 2.24
C ARG A 34 12.10 -13.98 2.28
N TYR A 35 13.36 -14.39 2.48
CA TYR A 35 14.59 -13.66 2.80
C TYR A 35 14.88 -13.45 4.30
N PRO A 36 15.73 -14.30 4.91
CA PRO A 36 16.31 -14.01 6.21
C PRO A 36 17.38 -12.93 6.03
N LEU A 37 16.98 -11.67 5.92
CA LEU A 37 17.89 -10.56 6.17
C LEU A 37 17.70 -10.13 7.62
N PHE A 38 18.44 -10.80 8.51
CA PHE A 38 18.93 -10.31 9.80
C PHE A 38 18.03 -9.25 10.51
N ASN A 39 17.31 -9.68 11.55
CA ASN A 39 16.73 -8.87 12.66
C ASN A 39 15.23 -8.54 12.66
N GLY A 40 14.32 -9.30 12.03
CA GLY A 40 12.88 -9.12 12.29
C GLY A 40 12.31 -7.72 12.00
N ILE A 41 12.98 -6.96 11.12
CA ILE A 41 12.65 -5.57 10.80
C ILE A 41 11.69 -5.59 9.62
N ALA A 42 10.43 -5.26 9.87
CA ALA A 42 9.44 -5.12 8.82
C ALA A 42 9.87 -4.00 7.86
N SER A 43 9.93 -4.30 6.57
CA SER A 43 10.27 -3.31 5.54
C SER A 43 9.00 -2.59 5.06
N PRO A 44 9.04 -1.27 4.88
CA PRO A 44 7.88 -0.53 4.41
C PRO A 44 7.64 -0.87 2.94
N ARG A 45 6.38 -1.03 2.55
CA ARG A 45 5.95 -1.39 1.19
C ARG A 45 4.86 -0.44 0.73
N SER A 46 4.86 -0.10 -0.56
CA SER A 46 3.85 0.75 -1.19
C SER A 46 3.15 0.01 -2.31
N GLN A 47 1.83 0.10 -2.38
CA GLN A 47 1.01 -0.57 -3.37
C GLN A 47 0.01 0.41 -3.96
N ILE A 48 -0.33 0.21 -5.23
CA ILE A 48 -1.43 0.89 -5.88
C ILE A 48 -2.53 -0.16 -6.02
N TYR A 49 -3.71 0.14 -5.49
CA TYR A 49 -4.84 -0.76 -5.50
C TYR A 49 -6.02 -0.06 -6.16
N SER A 50 -6.57 -0.70 -7.20
CA SER A 50 -7.79 -0.24 -7.87
C SER A 50 -8.95 -1.03 -7.30
N TYR A 51 -9.73 -0.39 -6.43
CA TYR A 51 -10.86 -1.04 -5.78
C TYR A 51 -12.15 -0.80 -6.55
N LYS A 52 -12.96 -1.84 -6.70
CA LYS A 52 -14.32 -1.72 -7.25
C LYS A 52 -15.26 -1.20 -6.17
N TYR A 53 -15.51 0.09 -6.17
CA TYR A 53 -16.45 0.73 -5.25
C TYR A 53 -17.85 0.77 -5.84
N LEU A 54 -18.80 0.07 -5.22
CA LEU A 54 -20.22 0.19 -5.53
C LEU A 54 -20.80 1.30 -4.66
N HIS A 55 -21.32 2.34 -5.30
CA HIS A 55 -22.05 3.42 -4.63
C HIS A 55 -23.48 2.97 -4.33
N ASP A 56 -24.06 3.56 -3.28
CA ASP A 56 -25.45 3.29 -2.87
C ASP A 56 -26.48 3.69 -3.95
N ASP A 57 -26.10 4.56 -4.89
CA ASP A 57 -26.91 4.96 -6.04
C ASP A 57 -26.88 3.96 -7.21
N GLY A 58 -26.17 2.82 -7.03
CA GLY A 58 -26.00 1.77 -8.03
C GLY A 58 -24.86 2.00 -9.02
N ARG A 59 -24.11 3.10 -8.91
CA ARG A 59 -22.93 3.34 -9.75
C ARG A 59 -21.75 2.51 -9.28
N VAL A 60 -20.93 2.07 -10.23
CA VAL A 60 -19.63 1.44 -9.93
C VAL A 60 -18.52 2.42 -10.29
N SER A 61 -17.59 2.64 -9.37
CA SER A 61 -16.38 3.40 -9.60
C SER A 61 -15.15 2.54 -9.32
N TYR A 62 -14.05 2.85 -10.00
CA TYR A 62 -12.76 2.20 -9.80
C TYR A 62 -11.72 3.23 -9.35
N PRO A 63 -11.82 3.76 -8.11
CA PRO A 63 -10.82 4.66 -7.59
C PRO A 63 -9.44 3.97 -7.48
N LEU A 64 -8.42 4.62 -8.02
CA LEU A 64 -7.02 4.28 -7.79
C LEU A 64 -6.58 4.80 -6.42
N CYS A 65 -6.26 3.86 -5.53
CA CYS A 65 -5.83 4.14 -4.17
C CYS A 65 -4.35 3.79 -4.02
N PHE A 66 -3.56 4.73 -3.51
CA PHE A 66 -2.21 4.44 -3.05
C PHE A 66 -2.26 4.00 -1.59
N ILE A 67 -1.81 2.79 -1.29
CA ILE A 67 -1.77 2.27 0.06
C ILE A 67 -0.30 2.08 0.47
N PHE A 68 0.09 2.81 1.50
CA PHE A 68 1.42 2.76 2.08
C PHE A 68 1.40 1.96 3.38
N SER A 69 2.06 0.82 3.39
CA SER A 69 2.25 0.00 4.60
C SER A 69 3.57 0.36 5.26
N SER A 70 3.48 0.95 6.46
CA SER A 70 4.61 1.36 7.29
C SER A 70 4.50 0.74 8.69
N PRO A 71 4.88 -0.54 8.86
CA PRO A 71 4.85 -1.21 10.14
C PRO A 71 5.76 -0.56 11.18
N VAL A 72 5.30 -0.55 12.45
CA VAL A 72 5.98 0.12 13.57
C VAL A 72 7.37 -0.44 13.89
N GLY A 73 7.69 -1.64 13.41
CA GLY A 73 9.01 -2.27 13.54
C GLY A 73 10.04 -1.81 12.50
N CYS A 74 9.71 -0.85 11.63
CA CYS A 74 10.61 -0.37 10.59
C CYS A 74 11.71 0.54 11.16
N LYS A 75 12.92 0.45 10.59
CA LYS A 75 14.01 1.40 10.92
C LYS A 75 13.59 2.83 10.53
N PRO A 76 13.77 3.84 11.41
CA PRO A 76 13.42 5.24 11.12
C PRO A 76 14.02 5.75 9.81
N GLU A 77 15.25 5.35 9.49
CA GLU A 77 15.93 5.69 8.23
C GLU A 77 15.18 5.19 6.98
N GLN A 78 14.65 3.96 7.04
CA GLN A 78 13.84 3.41 5.95
C GLN A 78 12.49 4.12 5.86
N GLN A 79 11.85 4.40 6.99
CA GLN A 79 10.58 5.13 7.01
C GLN A 79 10.72 6.52 6.40
N MET A 80 11.79 7.25 6.73
CA MET A 80 12.08 8.56 6.12
C MET A 80 12.33 8.48 4.61
N MET A 81 13.10 7.49 4.15
CA MET A 81 13.36 7.29 2.72
C MET A 81 12.07 7.01 1.93
N TYR A 82 11.18 6.18 2.49
CA TYR A 82 9.90 5.86 1.87
C TYR A 82 8.90 7.02 1.94
N ALA A 83 8.83 7.76 3.04
CA ALA A 83 7.99 8.96 3.15
C ALA A 83 8.38 10.04 2.13
N GLY A 84 9.67 10.26 1.92
CA GLY A 84 10.16 11.23 0.92
C GLY A 84 9.82 10.82 -0.52
N SER A 85 9.95 9.53 -0.83
CA SER A 85 9.66 9.01 -2.17
C SER A 85 8.17 8.84 -2.45
N LYS A 86 7.36 8.61 -1.41
CA LYS A 86 5.88 8.54 -1.48
C LYS A 86 5.32 9.78 -2.16
N ASN A 87 5.70 10.96 -1.69
CA ASN A 87 5.17 12.22 -2.23
C ASN A 87 5.49 12.38 -3.72
N LYS A 88 6.71 12.01 -4.13
CA LYS A 88 7.12 12.06 -5.53
C LYS A 88 6.31 11.09 -6.38
N LEU A 89 6.03 9.90 -5.86
CA LEU A 89 5.26 8.89 -6.58
C LEU A 89 3.80 9.28 -6.71
N VAL A 90 3.18 9.76 -5.63
CA VAL A 90 1.81 10.29 -5.62
C VAL A 90 1.65 11.42 -6.65
N GLN A 91 2.61 12.35 -6.72
CA GLN A 91 2.61 13.42 -7.71
C GLN A 91 2.78 12.91 -9.14
N THR A 92 3.71 11.97 -9.36
CA THR A 92 4.01 11.43 -10.69
C THR A 92 2.86 10.60 -11.24
N ALA A 93 2.25 9.76 -10.40
CA ALA A 93 1.13 8.91 -10.76
C ALA A 93 -0.24 9.62 -10.63
N GLN A 94 -0.25 10.90 -10.26
CA GLN A 94 -1.46 11.72 -10.06
C GLN A 94 -2.50 11.04 -9.16
N LEU A 95 -2.03 10.33 -8.13
CA LEU A 95 -2.89 9.59 -7.22
C LEU A 95 -3.53 10.58 -6.25
N THR A 96 -4.86 10.65 -6.25
CA THR A 96 -5.61 11.55 -5.37
C THR A 96 -5.95 10.90 -4.03
N LYS A 97 -6.07 9.57 -4.00
CA LYS A 97 -6.44 8.81 -2.81
C LYS A 97 -5.20 8.12 -2.25
N VAL A 98 -4.66 8.65 -1.16
CA VAL A 98 -3.43 8.18 -0.53
C VAL A 98 -3.73 7.79 0.91
N PHE A 99 -3.51 6.52 1.22
CA PHE A 99 -3.77 5.93 2.53
C PHE A 99 -2.49 5.34 3.12
N GLU A 100 -2.41 5.34 4.44
CA GLU A 100 -1.30 4.80 5.19
C GLU A 100 -1.82 3.87 6.27
N ILE A 101 -1.25 2.67 6.33
CA ILE A 101 -1.55 1.64 7.32
C ILE A 101 -0.27 1.28 8.08
N ARG A 102 -0.42 1.01 9.37
CA ARG A 102 0.69 0.57 10.23
C ARG A 102 0.65 -0.93 10.50
N ASN A 103 -0.52 -1.55 10.30
CA ASN A 103 -0.68 -2.98 10.35
C ASN A 103 -1.32 -3.44 9.04
N THR A 104 -0.89 -4.60 8.55
CA THR A 104 -1.50 -5.27 7.40
C THR A 104 -2.91 -5.77 7.74
N GLU A 105 -3.18 -6.04 9.02
CA GLU A 105 -4.53 -6.35 9.52
C GLU A 105 -5.53 -5.19 9.38
N ASP A 106 -5.05 -3.94 9.31
CA ASP A 106 -5.92 -2.77 9.12
C ASP A 106 -6.44 -2.66 7.67
N LEU A 107 -5.82 -3.40 6.73
CA LEU A 107 -6.21 -3.42 5.34
C LEU A 107 -7.39 -4.37 5.13
N THR A 108 -8.60 -3.89 5.37
CA THR A 108 -9.85 -4.63 5.12
C THR A 108 -10.73 -3.91 4.10
N GLU A 109 -11.67 -4.65 3.50
CA GLU A 109 -12.67 -4.09 2.60
C GLU A 109 -13.49 -2.99 3.26
N GLU A 110 -13.89 -3.19 4.53
CA GLU A 110 -14.61 -2.21 5.33
C GLU A 110 -13.81 -0.93 5.53
N TRP A 111 -12.53 -1.04 5.91
CA TRP A 111 -11.64 0.11 6.08
C TRP A 111 -11.48 0.89 4.78
N LEU A 112 -11.28 0.18 3.66
CA LEU A 112 -11.11 0.82 2.37
C LEU A 112 -12.40 1.53 1.92
N THR A 113 -13.54 0.88 2.12
CA THR A 113 -14.86 1.44 1.80
C THR A 113 -15.15 2.67 2.64
N GLU A 114 -14.86 2.64 3.95
CA GLU A 114 -14.98 3.80 4.83
C GLU A 114 -14.10 4.96 4.33
N LYS A 115 -12.82 4.68 4.04
CA LYS A 115 -11.89 5.69 3.51
C LYS A 115 -12.31 6.25 2.16
N LEU A 116 -12.91 5.43 1.31
CA LEU A 116 -13.41 5.86 0.00
C LEU A 116 -14.69 6.67 0.10
N GLY A 117 -15.55 6.37 1.07
CA GLY A 117 -16.78 7.11 1.37
C GLY A 117 -16.52 8.56 1.79
N PHE A 118 -15.36 8.84 2.41
CA PHE A 118 -14.94 10.22 2.73
C PHE A 118 -14.69 11.12 1.50
N PHE A 119 -14.56 10.54 0.30
CA PHE A 119 -14.30 11.29 -0.94
C PHE A 119 -15.54 11.40 -1.85
N HIS A 120 -16.74 11.19 -1.31
CA HIS A 120 -18.02 11.38 -2.00
C HIS A 120 -18.60 12.77 -1.75
#